data_AF-A0A392RK57-F1
#
_entry.id   AF-A0A392RK57-F1
#
_cell.length_a   1.000
_cell.length_b   1.000
_cell.length_c   1.000
_cell.angle_alpha   90.00
_cell.angle_beta   90.00
_cell.angle_gamma   90.00
#
_symmetry.space_group_name_H-M   'P 1'
#
loop_
_entity.id
_entity.type
_entity.pdbx_description
1 polymer ?
#
loop_
_entity_poly.entity_id
_entity_poly.type
_entity_poly.pdbx_seq_one_letter_code
_entity_poly.pdbx_strand_id
1 'polypeptide(L)'
;MFIGFQHREILVSADGAVPVDSDDFPAEVGNGTTLAGSAATDLRTAIETAGDYTQMTVRVQMSGTQFGLGAGGKPMPKTIKLVNDGFKCPPASRQ
;
A
#
# COMPACT_ATOMS: atom_id res chain seq x y z
N MET A 1 -5.06 -1.08 -0.06
CA MET A 1 -4.35 0.16 0.30
C MET A 1 -3.98 0.91 -0.97
N PHE A 2 -4.44 2.14 -1.14
CA PHE A 2 -4.12 2.96 -2.31
C PHE A 2 -2.86 3.80 -2.09
N ILE A 3 -1.96 3.76 -3.06
CA ILE A 3 -0.75 4.56 -3.14
C ILE A 3 -0.87 5.47 -4.36
N GLY A 4 -0.99 6.77 -4.12
CA GLY A 4 -1.03 7.79 -5.17
C GLY A 4 0.37 8.23 -5.54
N PHE A 5 0.98 7.55 -6.51
CA PHE A 5 2.16 8.04 -7.22
C PHE A 5 1.85 9.33 -7.98
N GLN A 6 2.87 10.10 -8.37
CA GLN A 6 2.67 11.48 -8.82
C GLN A 6 3.41 11.84 -10.12
N HIS A 7 4.16 10.91 -10.67
CA HIS A 7 4.92 11.08 -11.90
C HIS A 7 4.59 9.93 -12.87
N ARG A 8 5.59 9.47 -13.62
CA ARG A 8 5.51 8.27 -14.44
C ARG A 8 6.33 7.18 -13.76
N GLU A 9 5.85 6.68 -12.64
CA GLU A 9 6.50 5.60 -11.90
C GLU A 9 6.11 4.24 -12.48
N ILE A 10 7.10 3.34 -12.56
CA ILE A 10 6.94 1.93 -12.92
C ILE A 10 7.31 1.11 -11.69
N LEU A 11 6.37 0.33 -11.17
CA LEU A 11 6.60 -0.58 -10.06
C LEU A 11 7.08 -1.92 -10.60
N VAL A 12 8.23 -2.40 -10.14
CA VAL A 12 8.87 -3.64 -10.62
C VAL A 12 8.68 -4.78 -9.62
N SER A 13 8.56 -4.46 -8.33
CA SER A 13 8.20 -5.45 -7.32
C SER A 13 7.55 -4.79 -6.10
N ALA A 14 6.68 -5.56 -5.44
CA ALA A 14 6.22 -5.29 -4.09
C ALA A 14 6.26 -6.61 -3.29
N ASP A 15 7.18 -6.70 -2.34
CA ASP A 15 7.26 -7.86 -1.44
C ASP A 15 6.28 -7.70 -0.29
N GLY A 16 5.49 -8.74 0.00
CA GLY A 16 4.41 -8.72 0.98
C GLY A 16 3.09 -8.12 0.49
N ALA A 17 3.01 -7.69 -0.78
CA ALA A 17 1.77 -7.16 -1.36
C ALA A 17 1.68 -7.41 -2.88
N VAL A 18 0.47 -7.51 -3.40
CA VAL A 18 0.18 -7.62 -4.83
C VAL A 18 -0.63 -6.41 -5.30
N PRO A 19 -0.34 -5.87 -6.49
CA PRO A 19 -1.18 -4.83 -7.07
C PRO A 19 -2.50 -5.45 -7.53
N VAL A 20 -3.60 -4.76 -7.25
CA VAL A 20 -4.97 -5.23 -7.57
C VAL A 20 -5.44 -4.62 -8.89
N ASP A 21 -4.93 -3.43 -9.23
CA ASP A 21 -5.38 -2.65 -10.38
C ASP A 21 -4.49 -2.85 -11.62
N SER A 22 -3.53 -3.79 -11.57
CA SER A 22 -2.60 -4.07 -12.68
C SER A 22 -2.42 -5.56 -12.89
N ASP A 23 -2.25 -5.97 -14.15
CA ASP A 23 -2.20 -7.38 -14.53
C ASP A 23 -0.93 -8.10 -14.05
N ASP A 24 0.24 -7.44 -14.05
CA ASP A 24 1.47 -8.02 -13.48
C ASP A 24 2.62 -7.01 -13.36
N PHE A 25 3.70 -7.39 -12.67
CA PHE A 25 4.95 -6.62 -12.67
C PHE A 25 5.76 -6.86 -13.96
N PRO A 26 6.39 -5.82 -14.54
CA PRO A 26 6.38 -4.42 -14.12
C PRO A 26 5.07 -3.70 -14.47
N ALA A 27 4.54 -2.90 -13.54
CA ALA A 27 3.28 -2.19 -13.66
C ALA A 27 3.48 -0.68 -13.77
N GLU A 28 2.77 -0.02 -14.70
CA GLU A 28 2.71 1.44 -14.79
C GLU A 28 1.75 1.98 -13.71
N VAL A 29 2.28 2.69 -12.71
CA VAL A 29 1.53 3.09 -11.52
C VAL A 29 1.40 4.60 -11.36
N GLY A 30 1.74 5.39 -12.39
CA GLY A 30 1.81 6.86 -12.30
C GLY A 30 0.51 7.57 -11.87
N ASN A 31 -0.66 6.97 -12.13
CA ASN A 31 -1.96 7.49 -11.64
C ASN A 31 -2.33 6.99 -10.23
N GLY A 32 -1.43 6.26 -9.60
CA GLY A 32 -1.64 5.50 -8.38
C GLY A 32 -1.97 4.03 -8.64
N THR A 33 -1.86 3.23 -7.59
CA THR A 33 -2.17 1.80 -7.61
C THR A 33 -2.71 1.36 -6.25
N THR A 34 -3.59 0.37 -6.24
CA THR A 34 -4.04 -0.29 -5.02
C THR A 34 -3.24 -1.57 -4.80
N LEU A 35 -2.62 -1.68 -3.62
CA LEU A 35 -1.96 -2.89 -3.14
C LEU A 35 -2.85 -3.64 -2.15
N ALA A 36 -2.86 -4.96 -2.25
CA ALA A 36 -3.45 -5.89 -1.28
C ALA A 36 -2.36 -6.79 -0.67
N GLY A 37 -2.54 -7.26 0.56
CA GLY A 37 -1.56 -8.13 1.24
C GLY A 37 -1.44 -9.49 0.55
N SER A 38 -0.21 -10.00 0.41
CA SER A 38 0.04 -11.33 -0.15
C SER A 38 0.02 -12.40 0.93
N ALA A 39 -0.93 -13.34 0.86
CA ALA A 39 -1.05 -14.58 1.64
C ALA A 39 -1.27 -14.50 3.17
N ALA A 40 -0.79 -13.48 3.89
CA ALA A 40 -1.11 -13.26 5.30
C ALA A 40 -2.31 -12.29 5.40
N THR A 41 -3.51 -12.84 5.53
CA THR A 41 -4.77 -12.06 5.51
C THR A 41 -4.94 -11.18 6.74
N ASP A 42 -4.44 -11.61 7.90
CA ASP A 42 -4.76 -10.97 9.17
C ASP A 42 -3.50 -10.75 10.03
N LEU A 43 -3.31 -9.50 10.44
CA LEU A 43 -2.39 -9.14 11.50
C LEU A 43 -2.99 -9.57 12.83
N ARG A 44 -2.18 -10.18 13.71
CA ARG A 44 -2.63 -10.54 15.05
C ARG A 44 -3.02 -9.30 15.83
N THR A 45 -3.97 -9.45 16.74
CA THR A 45 -4.41 -8.35 17.59
C THR A 45 -3.41 -8.06 18.70
N ALA A 46 -3.51 -6.88 19.31
CA ALA A 46 -2.64 -6.47 20.42
C ALA A 46 -2.65 -7.44 21.61
N ILE A 47 -3.79 -8.11 21.81
CA ILE A 47 -4.01 -9.09 22.86
C ILE A 47 -3.25 -10.38 22.57
N GLU A 48 -3.32 -10.87 21.33
CA GLU A 48 -2.72 -12.16 20.93
C GLU A 48 -1.19 -12.12 20.90
N THR A 49 -0.59 -10.95 20.71
CA THR A 49 0.87 -10.80 20.61
C THR A 49 1.49 -10.18 21.85
N ALA A 50 0.72 -9.97 22.93
CA ALA A 50 1.19 -9.33 24.16
C ALA A 50 1.89 -7.98 23.92
N GLY A 51 1.42 -7.21 22.93
CA GLY A 51 2.03 -5.93 22.57
C GLY A 51 3.22 -6.01 21.60
N ASP A 52 3.57 -7.18 21.07
CA ASP A 52 4.66 -7.33 20.10
C ASP A 52 4.25 -6.83 18.71
N TYR A 53 4.79 -5.67 18.32
CA TYR A 53 4.56 -5.02 17.03
C TYR A 53 5.07 -5.82 15.83
N THR A 54 6.06 -6.70 16.00
CA THR A 54 6.58 -7.51 14.88
C THR A 54 5.54 -8.49 14.37
N GLN A 55 4.57 -8.86 15.21
CA GLN A 55 3.45 -9.73 14.88
C GLN A 55 2.17 -8.96 14.52
N MET A 56 2.19 -7.63 14.66
CA MET A 56 1.06 -6.73 14.35
C MET A 56 1.37 -5.74 13.20
N THR A 57 2.50 -5.92 12.51
CA THR A 57 2.90 -5.04 11.40
C THR A 57 3.28 -5.86 10.18
N VAL A 58 2.92 -5.36 9.00
CA VAL A 58 3.42 -5.88 7.71
C VAL A 58 4.36 -4.83 7.13
N ARG A 59 5.51 -5.27 6.65
CA ARG A 59 6.44 -4.43 5.90
C ARG A 59 6.35 -4.77 4.43
N VAL A 60 5.80 -3.85 3.64
CA VAL A 60 5.77 -3.97 2.18
C VAL A 60 7.00 -3.27 1.60
N GLN A 61 7.86 -4.03 0.92
CA GLN A 61 9.05 -3.48 0.27
C GLN A 61 8.78 -3.31 -1.22
N MET A 62 8.85 -2.07 -1.70
CA MET A 62 8.57 -1.72 -3.09
C MET A 62 9.86 -1.35 -3.81
N SER A 63 10.03 -1.85 -5.02
CA SER A 63 11.11 -1.46 -5.93
C SER A 63 10.54 -1.02 -7.27
N GLY A 64 11.08 0.05 -7.83
CA GLY A 64 10.57 0.63 -9.07
C GLY A 64 11.48 1.70 -9.64
N THR A 65 11.06 2.26 -10.76
CA THR A 65 11.72 3.38 -11.44
C THR A 65 10.74 4.53 -11.59
N GLN A 66 11.27 5.72 -11.88
CA GLN A 66 10.48 6.92 -12.11
C GLN A 66 11.03 7.66 -13.32
N PHE A 67 10.15 8.33 -14.05
CA PHE A 67 10.53 9.18 -15.18
C PHE A 67 10.06 10.62 -14.97
N GLY A 68 10.80 11.59 -15.54
CA GLY A 68 10.42 13.00 -15.54
C GLY A 68 10.95 13.84 -14.38
N LEU A 69 11.81 13.29 -13.52
CA LEU A 69 12.49 14.03 -12.46
C LEU A 69 13.99 14.16 -12.76
N GLY A 70 14.58 15.30 -12.34
CA GLY A 70 16.01 15.54 -12.45
C GLY A 70 16.85 14.56 -11.62
N ALA A 71 18.15 14.47 -11.91
CA ALA A 71 19.08 13.60 -11.20
C ALA A 71 19.01 13.87 -9.68
N GLY A 72 18.64 12.85 -8.90
CA GLY A 72 18.50 12.93 -7.44
C GLY A 72 17.07 13.12 -6.91
N GLY A 73 16.06 13.23 -7.78
CA GLY A 73 14.66 13.23 -7.35
C GLY A 73 14.30 11.93 -6.60
N LYS A 74 13.83 12.04 -5.36
CA LYS A 74 13.29 10.92 -4.56
C LYS A 74 11.86 11.24 -4.15
N PRO A 75 10.90 11.19 -5.11
CA PRO A 75 9.51 11.50 -4.84
C PRO A 75 8.96 10.45 -3.89
N MET A 76 8.41 10.92 -2.79
CA MET A 76 7.47 10.12 -2.01
C MET A 76 6.14 10.05 -2.76
N PRO A 77 5.35 9.00 -2.58
CA PRO A 77 3.96 9.01 -3.04
C PRO A 77 3.22 10.23 -2.49
N LYS A 78 2.37 10.84 -3.31
CA LYS A 78 1.57 12.01 -2.93
C LYS A 78 0.55 11.69 -1.84
N THR A 79 0.01 10.47 -1.86
CA THR A 79 -1.00 10.02 -0.90
C THR A 79 -0.88 8.54 -0.61
N ILE A 80 -1.10 8.16 0.64
CA ILE A 80 -1.29 6.78 1.07
C ILE A 80 -2.64 6.72 1.80
N LYS A 81 -3.55 5.87 1.35
CA LYS A 81 -4.90 5.77 1.93
C LYS A 81 -5.32 4.32 2.09
N LEU A 82 -5.93 4.00 3.22
CA LEU A 82 -6.65 2.75 3.36
C LEU A 82 -7.99 2.90 2.64
N VAL A 83 -8.19 2.11 1.58
CA VAL A 83 -9.44 2.11 0.81
C VAL A 83 -10.23 0.90 1.30
N ASN A 84 -11.47 1.16 1.71
CA ASN A 84 -12.43 0.14 2.10
C ASN A 84 -13.74 0.43 1.34
N ASP A 85 -13.74 0.04 0.07
CA ASP A 85 -14.87 0.31 -0.82
C ASP A 85 -16.12 -0.43 -0.32
N GLY A 86 -17.22 0.31 -0.19
CA GLY A 86 -18.48 -0.22 0.33
C GLY A 86 -18.64 -0.13 1.85
N PHE A 87 -17.57 0.15 2.61
CA PHE A 87 -17.69 0.37 4.06
C PHE A 87 -17.93 1.84 4.38
N LYS A 88 -19.17 2.18 4.74
CA LYS A 88 -19.49 3.48 5.34
C LYS A 88 -19.47 3.30 6.86
N CYS A 89 -18.59 4.04 7.53
CA CYS A 89 -18.59 4.09 8.99
C CYS A 89 -20.01 4.44 9.47
N PRO A 90 -20.63 3.64 10.35
CA PRO A 90 -21.92 3.99 10.92
C PRO A 90 -21.78 5.30 11.71
N PRO A 91 -22.85 6.11 11.81
CA PRO A 91 -22.83 7.28 12.66
C PRO A 91 -22.50 6.88 14.10
N ALA A 92 -21.71 7.71 14.79
CA ALA A 92 -21.35 7.47 16.18
C ALA A 92 -22.64 7.35 17.03
N SER A 93 -22.79 6.23 17.73
CA SER A 93 -23.86 6.06 18.72
C SER A 93 -23.27 6.29 20.11
N ARG A 94 -23.99 7.03 20.96
CA ARG A 94 -23.74 7.00 22.41
C ARG A 94 -24.30 5.67 22.91
N GLN A 95 -23.46 4.86 23.55
CA GLN A 95 -23.91 3.79 24.44
C GLN A 95 -24.31 4.39 25.79
#